data_AF-A0AAE0FF89-F1
#
_entry.id   AF-A0AAE0FF89-F1
#
_cell.length_a   1.000
_cell.length_b   1.000
_cell.length_c   1.000
_cell.angle_alpha   90.00
_cell.angle_beta   90.00
_cell.angle_gamma   90.00
#
_symmetry.space_group_name_H-M   'P 1'
#
loop_
_entity.id
_entity.type
_entity.pdbx_description
1 polymer ?
#
loop_
_entity_poly.entity_id
_entity_poly.type
_entity_poly.pdbx_seq_one_letter_code
_entity_poly.pdbx_strand_id
1 'polypeptide(L)'
;MKPFFQEVVVISDEVSSGLFATISNRLGGVYGVYVVFVLAVSAWLRTVTWNIRLRIPFEDLPSTARLEALCGDIYAMRLAGEFALEDELYWTLIRIYRTPAVLFEFTRKTEAAVDLDRPPQSS
;
A
#
# COMPACT_ATOMS: atom_id res chain seq x y z
N MET A 1 51.73 -7.85 57.92
CA MET A 1 50.95 -6.93 57.07
C MET A 1 51.42 -7.12 55.64
N LYS A 2 50.82 -8.07 54.90
CA LYS A 2 51.07 -8.26 53.46
C LYS A 2 49.77 -7.95 52.74
N PRO A 3 49.73 -6.97 51.83
CA PRO A 3 48.52 -6.60 51.14
C PRO A 3 48.14 -7.75 50.20
N PHE A 4 46.99 -8.39 50.47
CA PHE A 4 46.34 -9.33 49.57
C PHE A 4 45.79 -8.51 48.39
N PHE A 5 46.63 -8.27 47.38
CA PHE A 5 46.16 -7.82 46.08
C PHE A 5 45.52 -9.01 45.38
N GLN A 6 44.19 -9.02 45.29
CA GLN A 6 43.46 -10.02 44.54
C GLN A 6 43.46 -9.61 43.07
N GLU A 7 44.18 -10.34 42.23
CA GLU A 7 44.10 -10.19 40.78
C GLU A 7 42.71 -10.65 40.32
N VAL A 8 41.88 -9.70 39.88
CA VAL A 8 40.59 -9.98 39.25
C VAL A 8 40.82 -10.09 37.76
N VAL A 9 40.88 -11.33 37.25
CA VAL A 9 40.95 -11.60 35.82
C VAL A 9 39.52 -11.61 35.27
N VAL A 10 39.13 -10.52 34.61
CA VAL A 10 37.84 -10.43 33.91
C VAL A 10 38.01 -11.02 32.52
N ILE A 11 37.46 -12.21 32.30
CA ILE A 11 37.34 -12.81 30.97
C ILE A 11 36.01 -12.32 30.40
N SER A 12 36.07 -11.30 29.54
CA SER A 12 34.93 -10.91 28.72
C SER A 12 34.92 -11.77 27.46
N ASP A 13 33.93 -12.64 27.35
CA ASP A 13 33.63 -13.36 26.12
C ASP A 13 32.86 -12.43 25.18
N GLU A 14 33.12 -12.51 23.87
CA GLU A 14 32.36 -11.72 22.90
C GLU A 14 30.95 -12.28 22.75
N VAL A 15 30.02 -11.75 23.54
CA VAL A 15 28.59 -12.02 23.32
C VAL A 15 28.14 -11.16 22.15
N SER A 16 27.97 -11.82 21.00
CA SER A 16 27.29 -11.23 19.84
C SER A 16 26.05 -10.50 20.32
N SER A 17 26.05 -9.17 20.17
CA SER A 17 24.99 -8.29 20.65
C SER A 17 24.14 -7.90 19.45
N GLY A 18 22.93 -8.45 19.36
CA GLY A 18 22.03 -8.20 18.24
C GLY A 18 20.74 -8.99 18.34
N LEU A 19 19.73 -8.62 17.56
CA LEU A 19 18.40 -9.26 17.57
C LEU A 19 18.51 -10.78 17.38
N PHE A 20 19.34 -11.22 16.43
CA PHE A 20 19.59 -12.64 16.15
C PHE A 20 20.23 -13.37 17.32
N ALA A 21 21.17 -12.74 18.04
CA ALA A 21 21.83 -13.33 19.19
C ALA A 21 20.90 -13.38 20.42
N THR A 22 20.03 -12.39 20.59
CA THR A 22 18.99 -12.41 21.64
C THR A 22 17.96 -13.50 21.38
N ILE A 23 17.52 -13.69 20.13
CA ILE A 23 16.59 -14.75 19.74
C ILE A 23 17.24 -16.12 19.88
N SER A 24 18.50 -16.29 19.46
CA SER A 24 19.21 -17.56 19.63
C SER A 24 19.49 -17.87 21.10
N ASN A 25 19.86 -16.91 21.93
CA ASN A 25 20.12 -17.16 23.34
C ASN A 25 18.82 -17.40 24.16
N ARG A 26 17.69 -16.76 23.82
CA ARG A 26 16.43 -16.95 24.55
C ARG A 26 15.55 -18.09 24.05
N LEU A 27 15.55 -18.39 22.76
CA LEU A 27 14.61 -19.34 22.14
C LEU A 27 15.29 -20.65 21.67
N GLY A 28 16.37 -21.08 22.32
CA GLY A 28 16.95 -22.41 22.09
C GLY A 28 17.87 -22.52 20.87
N GLY A 29 18.61 -21.45 20.55
CA GLY A 29 19.67 -21.45 19.53
C GLY A 29 19.14 -21.26 18.11
N VAL A 30 19.69 -22.04 17.18
CA VAL A 30 19.34 -21.99 15.74
C VAL A 30 17.86 -22.29 15.47
N TYR A 31 17.24 -23.12 16.31
CA TYR A 31 15.82 -23.47 16.19
C TYR A 31 14.91 -22.26 16.39
N GLY A 32 15.22 -21.38 17.35
CA GLY A 32 14.46 -20.15 17.59
C GLY A 32 14.51 -19.19 16.41
N VAL A 33 15.67 -19.08 15.75
CA VAL A 33 15.84 -18.25 14.55
C VAL A 33 15.00 -18.79 13.38
N TYR A 34 14.95 -20.11 13.21
CA TYR A 34 14.12 -20.73 12.17
C TYR A 34 12.62 -20.45 12.38
N VAL A 35 12.12 -20.61 13.61
CA VAL A 35 10.71 -20.35 13.91
C VAL A 35 10.37 -18.87 13.69
N VAL A 36 11.20 -17.93 14.15
CA VAL A 36 10.97 -16.49 13.93
C VAL A 36 10.98 -16.15 12.43
N PHE A 37 11.89 -16.73 11.66
CA PHE A 37 11.92 -16.54 10.21
C PHE A 37 10.64 -17.03 9.53
N VAL A 38 10.18 -18.24 9.85
CA VAL A 38 8.93 -18.80 9.30
C VAL A 38 7.72 -17.95 9.72
N LEU A 39 7.69 -17.46 10.97
CA LEU A 39 6.64 -16.55 11.44
C LEU A 39 6.69 -15.20 10.71
N ALA A 40 7.87 -14.64 10.46
CA ALA A 40 8.03 -13.41 9.70
C ALA A 40 7.54 -13.58 8.25
N VAL A 41 7.91 -14.68 7.59
CA VAL A 41 7.46 -14.99 6.23
C VAL A 41 5.95 -15.21 6.18
N SER A 42 5.39 -15.94 7.13
CA SER A 42 3.93 -16.16 7.18
C SER A 42 3.14 -14.89 7.50
N ALA A 43 3.67 -13.99 8.34
CA ALA A 43 3.09 -12.68 8.59
C ALA A 43 3.14 -11.79 7.34
N TRP A 44 4.27 -11.80 6.61
CA TRP A 44 4.40 -11.06 5.35
C TRP A 44 3.43 -11.58 4.28
N LEU A 45 3.38 -12.90 4.08
CA LEU A 45 2.42 -13.54 3.17
C LEU A 45 0.97 -13.20 3.54
N ARG A 46 0.64 -13.12 4.83
CA ARG A 46 -0.67 -12.72 5.32
C ARG A 46 -1.00 -11.27 4.94
N THR A 47 -0.05 -10.35 4.96
CA THR A 47 -0.28 -8.95 4.55
C THR A 47 -0.69 -8.85 3.08
N VAL A 48 -0.09 -9.66 2.20
CA VAL A 48 -0.42 -9.67 0.76
C VAL A 48 -1.86 -10.15 0.53
N THR A 49 -2.31 -11.15 1.29
CA THR A 49 -3.64 -11.76 1.09
C THR A 49 -4.78 -11.05 1.84
N TRP A 50 -4.50 -10.35 2.94
CA TRP A 50 -5.55 -9.76 3.78
C TRP A 50 -6.34 -8.64 3.11
N ASN A 51 -5.73 -7.92 2.17
CA ASN A 51 -6.29 -6.66 1.64
C ASN A 51 -6.97 -6.81 0.27
N ILE A 52 -7.12 -8.03 -0.26
CA ILE A 52 -7.65 -8.23 -1.62
C ILE A 52 -9.10 -7.72 -1.73
N ARG A 53 -9.95 -8.04 -0.74
CA ARG A 53 -11.37 -7.69 -0.74
C ARG A 53 -11.64 -6.18 -0.67
N LEU A 54 -10.77 -5.43 0.00
CA LEU A 54 -10.94 -3.98 0.16
C LEU A 54 -10.51 -3.20 -1.10
N ARG A 55 -9.75 -3.83 -2.00
CA ARG A 55 -9.25 -3.20 -3.24
C ARG A 55 -10.18 -3.40 -4.44
N ILE A 56 -11.05 -4.42 -4.42
CA ILE A 56 -12.07 -4.73 -5.45
C ILE A 56 -12.77 -3.47 -6.01
N PRO A 57 -13.39 -2.58 -5.21
CA PRO A 57 -14.14 -1.44 -5.76
C PRO A 57 -13.26 -0.41 -6.48
N PHE A 58 -11.94 -0.43 -6.28
CA PHE A 58 -10.97 0.48 -6.89
C PHE A 58 -10.16 -0.15 -8.02
N GLU A 59 -10.14 -1.49 -8.13
CA GLU A 59 -9.45 -2.23 -9.18
C GLU A 59 -10.41 -2.70 -10.28
N ASP A 60 -11.62 -3.12 -9.92
CA ASP A 60 -12.61 -3.69 -10.84
C ASP A 60 -13.63 -2.63 -11.32
N LEU A 61 -13.15 -1.61 -12.06
CA LEU A 61 -14.02 -0.58 -12.66
C LEU A 61 -14.25 -0.84 -14.17
N PRO A 62 -15.47 -0.59 -14.69
CA PRO A 62 -15.80 -0.86 -16.09
C PRO A 62 -15.10 0.06 -17.11
N SER A 63 -14.84 1.33 -16.78
CA SER A 63 -14.07 2.27 -17.60
C SER A 63 -13.54 3.45 -16.78
N THR A 64 -12.27 3.79 -16.94
CA THR A 64 -11.60 4.89 -16.19
C THR A 64 -11.50 6.20 -16.97
N ALA A 65 -11.91 6.25 -18.25
CA ALA A 65 -11.66 7.38 -19.14
C ALA A 65 -12.22 8.72 -18.63
N ARG A 66 -13.43 8.70 -18.03
CA ARG A 66 -14.06 9.90 -17.46
C ARG A 66 -13.32 10.41 -16.22
N LEU A 67 -12.75 9.48 -15.45
CA LEU A 67 -12.00 9.77 -14.24
C LEU A 67 -10.61 10.33 -14.58
N GLU A 68 -9.99 9.79 -15.63
CA GLU A 68 -8.77 10.32 -16.23
C GLU A 68 -8.98 11.73 -16.80
N ALA A 69 -10.09 11.97 -17.50
CA ALA A 69 -10.45 13.31 -17.97
C ALA A 69 -10.60 14.32 -16.83
N LEU A 70 -11.29 13.96 -15.73
CA LEU A 70 -11.42 14.82 -14.55
C LEU A 70 -10.05 15.15 -13.93
N CYS A 71 -9.15 14.18 -13.82
CA CYS A 71 -7.78 14.42 -13.37
C CYS A 71 -7.00 15.32 -14.33
N GLY A 72 -7.24 15.18 -15.65
CA GLY A 72 -6.70 16.05 -16.69
C GLY A 72 -7.21 17.49 -16.55
N ASP A 73 -8.49 17.69 -16.24
CA ASP A 73 -9.08 19.01 -16.03
C ASP A 73 -8.49 19.70 -14.79
N ILE A 74 -8.31 18.97 -13.69
CA ILE A 74 -7.61 19.48 -12.48
C ILE A 74 -6.19 19.93 -12.85
N TYR A 75 -5.47 19.12 -13.62
CA TYR A 75 -4.12 19.46 -14.07
C TYR A 75 -4.11 20.70 -14.99
N ALA A 76 -5.08 20.82 -15.90
CA ALA A 76 -5.22 21.96 -16.78
C ALA A 76 -5.51 23.26 -16.02
N MET A 77 -6.40 23.23 -15.01
CA MET A 77 -6.69 24.41 -14.17
C MET A 77 -5.47 24.84 -13.35
N ARG A 78 -4.68 23.88 -12.85
CA ARG A 78 -3.43 24.18 -12.16
C ARG A 78 -2.40 24.86 -13.08
N LEU A 79 -2.34 24.44 -14.35
CA LEU A 79 -1.49 25.10 -15.35
C LEU A 79 -2.01 26.48 -15.75
N ALA A 80 -3.32 26.70 -15.75
CA ALA A 80 -3.94 27.98 -16.02
C ALA A 80 -3.83 28.97 -14.83
N GLY A 81 -3.55 28.48 -13.62
CA GLY A 81 -3.50 29.28 -12.39
C GLY A 81 -4.89 29.60 -11.81
N GLU A 82 -5.94 28.92 -12.27
CA GLU A 82 -7.32 29.10 -11.81
C GLU A 82 -7.63 28.21 -10.60
N PHE A 83 -7.06 28.56 -9.44
CA PHE A 83 -7.12 27.73 -8.23
C PHE A 83 -8.53 27.53 -7.65
N ALA A 84 -9.45 28.47 -7.87
CA ALA A 84 -10.83 28.34 -7.38
C ALA A 84 -11.58 27.19 -8.07
N LEU A 85 -11.40 27.07 -9.39
CA LEU A 85 -11.94 25.97 -10.18
C LEU A 85 -11.23 24.66 -9.86
N GLU A 86 -9.91 24.68 -9.70
CA GLU A 86 -9.14 23.52 -9.29
C GLU A 86 -9.68 22.91 -7.99
N ASP A 87 -9.96 23.73 -6.97
CA ASP A 87 -10.47 23.26 -5.68
C ASP A 87 -11.88 22.65 -5.81
N GLU A 88 -12.76 23.24 -6.63
CA GLU A 88 -14.11 22.70 -6.87
C GLU A 88 -14.06 21.32 -7.56
N LEU A 89 -13.19 21.16 -8.57
CA LEU A 89 -12.97 19.87 -9.24
C LEU A 89 -12.34 18.85 -8.28
N TYR A 90 -11.43 19.29 -7.42
CA TYR A 90 -10.80 18.44 -6.41
C TYR A 90 -11.80 17.92 -5.37
N TRP A 91 -12.70 18.76 -4.87
CA TRP A 91 -13.79 18.32 -3.98
C TRP A 91 -14.74 17.35 -4.67
N THR A 92 -15.01 17.55 -5.96
CA THR A 92 -15.79 16.62 -6.77
C THR A 92 -15.11 15.24 -6.83
N LEU A 93 -13.80 15.19 -7.08
CA LEU A 93 -13.02 13.95 -7.08
C LEU A 93 -13.11 13.23 -5.72
N ILE A 94 -12.91 13.94 -4.61
CA ILE A 94 -13.01 13.39 -3.26
C ILE A 94 -14.41 12.80 -3.02
N ARG A 95 -15.45 13.53 -3.43
CA ARG A 95 -16.84 13.09 -3.25
C ARG A 95 -17.13 11.79 -3.99
N ILE A 96 -16.59 11.64 -5.20
CA ILE A 96 -16.72 10.40 -5.99
C ILE A 96 -16.01 9.24 -5.26
N TYR A 97 -14.76 9.43 -4.82
CA TYR A 97 -13.99 8.39 -4.13
C TYR A 97 -14.53 8.02 -2.73
N ARG A 98 -15.28 8.90 -2.08
CA ARG A 98 -15.87 8.63 -0.76
C ARG A 98 -16.99 7.58 -0.81
N THR A 99 -17.69 7.47 -1.94
CA THR A 99 -18.85 6.58 -2.06
C THR A 99 -18.67 5.60 -3.23
N PRO A 100 -18.46 4.29 -2.97
CA PRO A 100 -18.14 3.33 -4.03
C PRO A 100 -19.28 3.17 -5.06
N ALA A 101 -20.54 3.41 -4.67
CA ALA A 101 -21.67 3.40 -5.60
C ALA A 101 -21.58 4.53 -6.65
N VAL A 102 -21.22 5.75 -6.21
CA VAL A 102 -21.04 6.90 -7.11
C VAL A 102 -19.84 6.68 -8.02
N LEU A 103 -18.75 6.14 -7.48
CA LEU A 103 -17.57 5.78 -8.27
C LEU A 103 -17.90 4.78 -9.39
N PHE A 104 -18.69 3.74 -9.08
CA PHE A 104 -19.12 2.75 -10.07
C PHE A 104 -20.04 3.34 -11.13
N GLU A 105 -21.01 4.18 -10.75
CA GLU A 105 -21.90 4.85 -11.71
C GLU A 105 -21.14 5.85 -12.61
N PHE A 106 -20.15 6.55 -12.05
CA PHE A 106 -19.32 7.49 -12.79
C PHE A 106 -18.43 6.81 -13.84
N THR A 107 -18.02 5.57 -13.56
CA THR A 107 -17.17 4.76 -14.45
C THR A 107 -17.94 3.84 -15.38
N ARG A 108 -19.24 3.62 -15.14
CA ARG A 108 -20.09 2.85 -16.06
C ARG A 108 -20.09 3.53 -17.44
N LYS A 109 -19.73 2.77 -18.48
CA LYS A 109 -19.71 3.24 -19.88
C LYS A 109 -20.99 4.02 -20.17
N THR A 110 -20.88 5.29 -20.55
CA THR A 110 -21.96 5.98 -21.25
C THR A 110 -22.02 5.37 -22.64
N GLU A 111 -23.17 4.82 -22.98
CA GLU A 111 -23.54 4.16 -24.25
C GLU A 111 -23.14 4.95 -25.50
N ALA A 112 -22.90 6.27 -25.37
CA ALA A 112 -22.47 7.18 -26.43
C ALA A 112 -21.16 6.80 -27.15
N ALA A 113 -20.24 6.06 -26.52
CA ALA A 113 -19.02 5.58 -27.19
C ALA A 113 -19.20 4.22 -27.89
N VAL A 114 -20.30 3.50 -27.62
CA VAL A 114 -20.64 2.22 -28.25
C VAL A 114 -21.41 2.45 -29.57
N ASP A 115 -22.07 3.59 -29.73
CA ASP A 115 -22.85 3.90 -30.94
C ASP A 115 -22.01 4.43 -32.12
N LEU A 116 -20.79 4.91 -31.90
CA LEU A 116 -19.91 5.38 -32.99
C LEU A 116 -19.15 4.26 -33.72
N ASP A 117 -19.28 3.02 -33.25
CA ASP A 117 -18.70 1.82 -33.90
C ASP A 117 -19.75 0.96 -34.63
N ARG A 118 -21.02 1.41 -34.67
CA ARG A 118 -22.03 0.78 -35.53
C ARG A 118 -21.97 1.40 -36.92
N PRO A 119 -21.54 0.67 -37.98
CA PRO A 119 -21.69 1.19 -39.34
C PRO A 119 -23.18 1.43 -39.63
N PRO A 120 -23.53 2.45 -40.42
CA PRO A 120 -24.91 2.72 -40.78
C PRO A 120 -25.53 1.44 -41.35
N GLN A 121 -26.59 0.95 -40.72
CA GLN A 121 -27.38 -0.15 -41.25
C GLN A 121 -28.01 0.36 -42.54
N SER A 122 -27.40 0.00 -43.67
CA SER A 122 -27.96 0.22 -45.00
C SER A 122 -29.12 -0.75 -45.19
N SER A 123 -30.34 -0.23 -45.12
CA SER A 123 -31.55 -0.81 -45.71
C SER A 123 -31.99 0.04 -46.88
#